data_AF-A0A2P4Q8H3-F1
#
_entry.id   AF-A0A2P4Q8H3-F1
#
_cell.length_a   1.000
_cell.length_b   1.000
_cell.length_c   1.000
_cell.angle_alpha   90.00
_cell.angle_beta   90.00
_cell.angle_gamma   90.00
#
_symmetry.space_group_name_H-M   'P 1'
#
loop_
_entity.id
_entity.type
_entity.pdbx_description
1 polymer ?
#
loop_
_entity_poly.entity_id
_entity_poly.type
_entity_poly.pdbx_seq_one_letter_code
_entity_poly.pdbx_strand_id
1 'polypeptide(L)'
;MIIEILKEYCDHQRKKRNIKKGETLLLPPCIIMYRNGVGESQFERLLRFELPKIKEACAEFRQGNKPYEPKIIFAVVGKRHHTRIFPINPQNKNEADRNGNCLVGTVVDKKITHPTLNDFYLQSHYANQGTARPSHYTILYDDIKLTIDQFQSLSNALCYNFQPTSSSISIPTPLKYARLTCTRAQMYLTTSEGTTRLPKVHENLKNYPMYFI
;
A
#
# COMPACT_ATOMS: atom_id res chain seq x y z
N MET A 1 -7.91 -12.82 -6.15
CA MET A 1 -7.57 -11.52 -5.52
C MET A 1 -7.72 -10.33 -6.47
N ILE A 2 -6.81 -10.04 -7.42
CA ILE A 2 -6.93 -8.81 -8.25
C ILE A 2 -8.18 -8.80 -9.14
N ILE A 3 -8.51 -9.94 -9.75
CA ILE A 3 -9.74 -10.09 -10.54
C ILE A 3 -10.97 -9.80 -9.68
N GLU A 4 -11.00 -10.25 -8.43
CA GLU A 4 -12.11 -9.98 -7.50
C GLU A 4 -12.19 -8.50 -7.16
N ILE A 5 -11.06 -7.85 -6.88
CA ILE A 5 -10.98 -6.40 -6.63
C ILE A 5 -11.49 -5.61 -7.86
N LEU A 6 -11.10 -6.02 -9.07
CA LEU A 6 -11.58 -5.39 -10.31
C LEU A 6 -13.08 -5.60 -10.51
N LYS A 7 -13.61 -6.80 -10.22
CA LYS A 7 -15.06 -7.08 -10.25
C LYS A 7 -15.81 -6.22 -9.24
N GLU A 8 -15.34 -6.15 -7.99
CA GLU A 8 -15.93 -5.32 -6.94
C GLU A 8 -15.89 -3.83 -7.31
N TYR A 9 -14.78 -3.35 -7.86
CA TYR A 9 -14.67 -1.99 -8.41
C TYR A 9 -15.71 -1.73 -9.49
N CYS A 10 -15.86 -2.67 -10.43
CA CYS A 10 -16.84 -2.56 -11.50
C CYS A 10 -18.27 -2.48 -10.97
N ASP A 11 -18.62 -3.34 -10.03
CA ASP A 11 -19.95 -3.37 -9.41
C ASP A 11 -20.21 -2.10 -8.59
N HIS A 12 -19.20 -1.57 -7.89
CA HIS A 12 -19.30 -0.29 -7.21
C HIS A 12 -19.54 0.88 -8.18
N GLN A 13 -18.78 0.95 -9.29
CA GLN A 13 -18.96 2.00 -10.30
C GLN A 13 -20.33 1.93 -10.96
N ARG A 14 -20.84 0.72 -11.26
CA ARG A 14 -22.20 0.53 -11.81
C ARG A 14 -23.27 1.09 -10.87
N LYS A 15 -23.19 0.73 -9.58
CA LYS A 15 -24.12 1.23 -8.55
C LYS A 15 -24.03 2.75 -8.38
N LYS A 16 -22.82 3.31 -8.32
CA LYS A 16 -22.60 4.74 -8.10
C LYS A 16 -23.05 5.61 -9.27
N ARG A 17 -22.88 5.13 -10.50
CA ARG A 17 -23.14 5.90 -11.72
C ARG A 17 -24.47 5.56 -12.41
N ASN A 18 -25.29 4.67 -11.84
CA ASN A 18 -26.55 4.16 -12.45
C ASN A 18 -26.37 3.68 -13.91
N ILE A 19 -25.20 3.13 -14.23
CA ILE A 19 -24.83 2.66 -15.57
C ILE A 19 -25.66 1.41 -15.89
N LYS A 20 -26.41 1.43 -17.01
CA LYS A 20 -27.22 0.28 -17.45
C LYS A 20 -26.32 -0.89 -17.87
N LYS A 21 -26.80 -2.12 -17.70
CA LYS A 21 -26.11 -3.33 -18.22
C LYS A 21 -25.94 -3.18 -19.74
N GLY A 22 -24.72 -2.95 -20.20
CA GLY A 22 -24.36 -2.82 -21.62
C GLY A 22 -23.45 -1.63 -21.94
N GLU A 23 -23.41 -0.60 -21.09
CA GLU A 23 -22.48 0.53 -21.25
C GLU A 23 -21.05 0.17 -20.83
N THR A 24 -20.06 0.69 -21.56
CA THR A 24 -18.64 0.39 -21.34
C THR A 24 -18.18 0.98 -20.02
N LEU A 25 -17.80 0.12 -19.08
CA LEU A 25 -17.25 0.58 -17.82
C LEU A 25 -15.83 1.13 -18.01
N LEU A 26 -15.56 2.30 -17.44
CA LEU A 26 -14.22 2.86 -17.36
C LEU A 26 -13.43 2.13 -16.27
N LEU A 27 -12.51 1.27 -16.68
CA LEU A 27 -11.54 0.64 -15.80
C LEU A 27 -10.44 1.63 -15.41
N PRO A 28 -9.77 1.45 -14.26
CA PRO A 28 -8.68 2.33 -13.85
C PRO A 28 -7.55 2.34 -14.90
N PRO A 29 -7.04 3.49 -15.34
CA PRO A 29 -5.94 3.51 -16.30
C PRO A 29 -4.59 3.10 -15.64
N CYS A 30 -4.52 3.15 -14.31
CA CYS A 30 -3.31 2.87 -13.56
C CYS A 30 -3.61 2.14 -12.24
N ILE A 31 -2.67 1.30 -11.81
CA ILE A 31 -2.70 0.58 -10.53
C ILE A 31 -1.39 0.86 -9.78
N ILE A 32 -1.51 1.37 -8.55
CA ILE A 32 -0.37 1.58 -7.66
C ILE A 32 -0.47 0.56 -6.54
N MET A 33 0.51 -0.32 -6.44
CA MET A 33 0.51 -1.40 -5.47
C MET A 33 1.63 -1.22 -4.44
N TYR A 34 1.21 -1.08 -3.17
CA TYR A 34 2.11 -1.09 -2.03
C TYR A 34 2.21 -2.50 -1.45
N ARG A 35 3.40 -3.08 -1.45
CA ARG A 35 3.70 -4.42 -0.96
C ARG A 35 4.46 -4.34 0.37
N ASN A 36 3.98 -5.06 1.40
CA ASN A 36 4.61 -5.05 2.73
C ASN A 36 5.19 -6.41 3.11
N GLY A 37 6.25 -6.43 3.93
CA GLY A 37 6.67 -7.62 4.67
C GLY A 37 7.60 -8.53 3.87
N VAL A 38 8.47 -7.92 3.09
CA VAL A 38 9.46 -8.57 2.24
C VAL A 38 10.79 -7.87 2.47
N GLY A 39 11.86 -8.67 2.53
CA GLY A 39 13.23 -8.14 2.59
C GLY A 39 13.79 -7.91 1.19
N GLU A 40 14.91 -7.18 1.10
CA GLU A 40 15.59 -6.87 -0.16
C GLU A 40 15.97 -8.13 -0.95
N SER A 41 16.37 -9.21 -0.26
CA SER A 41 16.69 -10.51 -0.87
C SER A 41 15.52 -11.16 -1.61
N GLN A 42 14.28 -10.70 -1.37
CA GLN A 42 13.08 -11.24 -2.02
C GLN A 42 12.62 -10.38 -3.20
N PHE A 43 13.22 -9.22 -3.46
CA PHE A 43 12.76 -8.29 -4.50
C PHE A 43 12.71 -8.94 -5.88
N GLU A 44 13.74 -9.71 -6.23
CA GLU A 44 13.77 -10.44 -7.49
C GLU A 44 12.62 -11.45 -7.60
N ARG A 45 12.31 -12.15 -6.51
CA ARG A 45 11.18 -13.09 -6.47
C ARG A 45 9.85 -12.36 -6.71
N LEU A 46 9.67 -11.16 -6.17
CA LEU A 46 8.46 -10.37 -6.40
C LEU A 46 8.31 -9.99 -7.87
N LEU A 47 9.39 -9.53 -8.49
CA LEU A 47 9.41 -9.16 -9.91
C LEU A 47 9.22 -10.35 -10.84
N ARG A 48 9.76 -11.53 -10.50
CA ARG A 48 9.63 -12.74 -11.31
C ARG A 48 8.30 -13.46 -11.15
N PHE A 49 7.66 -13.38 -9.98
CA PHE A 49 6.48 -14.21 -9.68
C PHE A 49 5.23 -13.44 -9.28
N GLU A 50 5.33 -12.33 -8.55
CA GLU A 50 4.14 -11.56 -8.14
C GLU A 50 3.71 -10.62 -9.27
N LEU A 51 4.63 -9.82 -9.83
CA LEU A 51 4.29 -8.84 -10.87
C LEU A 51 3.69 -9.46 -12.14
N PRO A 52 4.20 -10.57 -12.71
CA PRO A 52 3.60 -11.18 -13.89
C PRO A 52 2.19 -11.71 -13.62
N LYS A 53 1.96 -12.34 -12.47
CA LYS A 53 0.62 -12.81 -12.06
C LYS A 53 -0.38 -11.66 -11.93
N ILE A 54 0.08 -10.49 -11.50
CA ILE A 54 -0.75 -9.28 -11.44
C ILE A 54 -1.13 -8.82 -12.84
N LYS A 55 -0.18 -8.80 -13.77
CA LYS A 55 -0.42 -8.43 -15.17
C LYS A 55 -1.35 -9.44 -15.87
N GLU A 56 -1.12 -10.73 -15.68
CA GLU A 56 -1.97 -11.82 -16.17
C GLU A 56 -3.41 -11.66 -15.65
N ALA A 57 -3.57 -11.45 -14.34
CA ALA A 57 -4.87 -11.21 -13.73
C ALA A 57 -5.59 -9.96 -14.26
N CYS A 58 -4.85 -8.93 -14.67
CA CYS A 58 -5.43 -7.76 -15.34
C CYS A 58 -5.85 -8.10 -16.77
N ALA A 59 -4.99 -8.80 -17.53
CA ALA A 59 -5.25 -9.19 -18.92
C ALA A 59 -6.44 -10.16 -19.06
N GLU A 60 -6.69 -11.00 -18.06
CA GLU A 60 -7.90 -11.84 -17.98
C GLU A 60 -9.19 -11.02 -17.96
N PHE A 61 -9.15 -9.79 -17.42
CA PHE A 61 -10.28 -8.88 -17.43
C PHE A 61 -10.38 -8.20 -18.80
N ARG A 62 -11.41 -8.52 -19.60
CA ARG A 62 -11.56 -7.94 -20.94
C ARG A 62 -12.40 -6.67 -20.92
N GLN A 63 -11.96 -5.64 -21.64
CA GLN A 63 -12.76 -4.46 -21.97
C GLN A 63 -13.20 -4.57 -23.44
N GLY A 64 -14.38 -5.17 -23.67
CA GLY A 64 -14.80 -5.55 -25.01
C GLY A 64 -13.91 -6.65 -25.60
N ASN A 65 -13.31 -6.40 -26.76
CA ASN A 65 -12.43 -7.36 -27.45
C ASN A 65 -10.94 -7.23 -27.09
N LYS A 66 -10.56 -6.31 -26.20
CA LYS A 66 -9.15 -6.09 -25.82
C LYS A 66 -8.88 -6.51 -24.36
N PRO A 67 -7.69 -7.06 -24.08
CA PRO A 67 -7.25 -7.29 -22.70
C PRO A 67 -7.08 -5.96 -21.97
N TYR A 68 -7.37 -5.94 -20.67
CA TYR A 68 -7.15 -4.77 -19.83
C TYR A 68 -5.69 -4.73 -19.36
N GLU A 69 -4.97 -3.70 -19.80
CA GLU A 69 -3.55 -3.51 -19.53
C GLU A 69 -3.31 -2.13 -18.89
N PRO A 70 -3.51 -2.01 -17.56
CA PRO A 70 -3.25 -0.75 -16.85
C PRO A 70 -1.75 -0.53 -16.68
N LYS A 71 -1.34 0.74 -16.54
CA LYS A 71 0.02 1.06 -16.09
C LYS A 71 0.18 0.71 -14.61
N ILE A 72 1.29 0.06 -14.23
CA ILE A 72 1.49 -0.41 -12.86
C ILE A 72 2.70 0.27 -12.21
N ILE A 73 2.53 0.69 -10.95
CA ILE A 73 3.64 0.90 -10.02
C ILE A 73 3.61 -0.21 -8.98
N PHE A 74 4.76 -0.87 -8.79
CA PHE A 74 4.98 -1.86 -7.76
C PHE A 74 6.04 -1.33 -6.78
N ALA A 75 5.60 -0.96 -5.58
CA ALA A 75 6.47 -0.42 -4.54
C ALA A 75 6.44 -1.30 -3.30
N VAL A 76 7.61 -1.63 -2.77
CA VAL A 76 7.76 -2.28 -1.47
C VAL A 76 7.83 -1.22 -0.38
N VAL A 77 7.16 -1.45 0.74
CA VAL A 77 7.20 -0.60 1.92
C VAL A 77 7.59 -1.43 3.14
N GLY A 78 8.75 -1.10 3.71
CA GLY A 78 9.30 -1.72 4.91
C GLY A 78 9.30 -0.74 6.08
N LYS A 79 8.58 -1.07 7.16
CA LYS A 79 8.69 -0.33 8.44
C LYS A 79 9.64 -1.00 9.44
N ARG A 80 10.08 -2.24 9.25
CA ARG A 80 10.87 -2.98 10.26
C ARG A 80 12.32 -3.07 9.79
N HIS A 81 13.08 -1.99 10.00
CA HIS A 81 14.51 -1.91 9.70
C HIS A 81 15.29 -1.21 10.82
N HIS A 82 16.61 -1.16 10.67
CA HIS A 82 17.53 -0.61 11.67
C HIS A 82 17.76 0.90 11.52
N THR A 83 17.52 1.49 10.34
CA THR A 83 17.66 2.93 10.09
C THR A 83 16.82 3.79 11.04
N ARG A 84 17.45 4.83 11.61
CA ARG A 84 16.82 5.91 12.38
C ARG A 84 17.33 7.24 11.83
N ILE A 85 16.47 8.24 11.81
CA ILE A 85 16.77 9.57 11.31
C ILE A 85 16.48 10.55 12.44
N PHE A 86 17.42 11.46 12.69
CA PHE A 86 17.35 12.43 13.77
C PHE A 86 17.45 13.85 13.19
N PRO A 87 16.74 14.82 13.78
CA PRO A 87 16.96 16.23 13.46
C PRO A 87 18.38 16.65 13.87
N ILE A 88 18.97 17.59 13.15
CA ILE A 88 20.30 18.13 13.49
C ILE A 88 20.22 18.88 14.81
N ASN A 89 19.19 19.72 14.97
CA ASN A 89 18.90 20.38 16.23
C ASN A 89 17.55 19.93 16.82
N PRO A 90 17.54 18.98 17.78
CA PRO A 90 16.32 18.52 18.45
C PRO A 90 15.58 19.61 19.25
N GLN A 91 16.22 20.73 19.57
CA GLN A 91 15.60 21.83 20.30
C GLN A 91 14.92 22.85 19.37
N ASN A 92 15.25 22.83 18.08
CA ASN A 92 14.65 23.73 17.10
C ASN A 92 13.28 23.20 16.67
N LYS A 93 12.22 23.93 17.01
CA LYS A 93 10.82 23.58 16.67
C LYS A 93 10.54 23.54 15.16
N ASN A 94 11.41 24.13 14.34
CA ASN A 94 11.31 24.08 12.87
C ASN A 94 11.95 22.83 12.27
N GLU A 95 12.73 22.06 13.05
CA GLU A 95 13.43 20.86 12.60
C GLU A 95 12.95 19.59 13.31
N ALA A 96 12.50 19.74 14.57
CA ALA A 96 12.13 18.65 15.44
C ALA A 96 10.71 18.82 15.97
N ASP A 97 10.05 17.67 16.17
CA ASP A 97 8.78 17.59 16.87
C ASP A 97 8.99 17.72 18.40
N ARG A 98 7.88 17.74 19.14
CA ARG A 98 7.87 17.92 20.61
C ARG A 98 8.62 16.81 21.36
N ASN A 99 8.83 15.67 20.73
CA ASN A 99 9.48 14.50 21.28
C ASN A 99 10.93 14.33 20.76
N GLY A 100 11.46 15.33 20.04
CA GLY A 100 12.82 15.32 19.50
C GLY A 100 13.00 14.44 18.25
N ASN A 101 11.93 14.02 17.59
CA ASN A 101 11.98 13.31 16.31
C ASN A 101 11.88 14.29 15.14
N CYS A 102 12.21 13.83 13.93
CA CYS A 102 11.99 14.63 12.72
C CYS A 102 10.51 15.01 12.55
N LEU A 103 10.25 16.13 11.86
CA LEU A 103 8.89 16.55 11.54
C LEU A 103 8.16 15.52 10.66
N VAL A 104 6.84 15.45 10.81
CA VAL A 104 5.99 14.60 9.97
C VAL A 104 6.09 15.05 8.51
N GLY A 105 6.31 14.09 7.61
CA GLY A 105 6.56 14.35 6.19
C GLY A 105 8.05 14.47 5.84
N THR A 106 8.96 14.29 6.80
CA THR A 106 10.41 14.25 6.50
C THR A 106 10.71 13.10 5.54
N VAL A 107 11.37 13.44 4.44
CA VAL A 107 11.83 12.50 3.42
C VAL A 107 13.35 12.52 3.35
N VAL A 108 13.95 11.33 3.20
CA VAL A 108 15.37 11.18 2.89
C VAL A 108 15.53 10.23 1.72
N ASP A 109 15.94 10.77 0.58
CA ASP A 109 16.13 10.05 -0.69
C ASP A 109 17.58 10.11 -1.21
N LYS A 110 18.49 10.73 -0.46
CA LYS A 110 19.91 10.90 -0.81
C LYS A 110 20.84 10.34 0.27
N LYS A 111 22.07 10.01 -0.14
CA LYS A 111 23.21 9.54 0.66
C LYS A 111 23.06 8.16 1.32
N ILE A 112 21.94 7.90 2.00
CA ILE A 112 21.71 6.67 2.77
C ILE A 112 20.77 5.67 2.07
N THR A 113 20.32 6.04 0.88
CA THR A 113 19.47 5.23 -0.01
C THR A 113 20.30 4.32 -0.91
N HIS A 114 19.63 3.39 -1.58
CA HIS A 114 20.27 2.47 -2.50
C HIS A 114 20.94 3.23 -3.66
N PRO A 115 22.18 2.88 -4.06
CA PRO A 115 22.91 3.62 -5.08
C PRO A 115 22.29 3.53 -6.48
N THR A 116 21.48 2.50 -6.74
CA THR A 116 20.90 2.22 -8.07
C THR A 116 19.39 2.05 -8.10
N LEU A 117 18.75 1.80 -6.96
CA LEU A 117 17.29 1.57 -6.91
C LEU A 117 16.62 2.89 -6.55
N ASN A 118 15.39 3.06 -7.00
CA ASN A 118 14.59 4.21 -6.61
C ASN A 118 13.95 3.93 -5.25
N ASP A 119 14.65 4.33 -4.19
CA ASP A 119 14.18 4.19 -2.81
C ASP A 119 14.28 5.50 -2.02
N PHE A 120 13.49 5.58 -0.94
CA PHE A 120 13.51 6.70 -0.02
C PHE A 120 12.95 6.29 1.34
N TYR A 121 13.34 7.03 2.37
CA TYR A 121 12.73 6.97 3.69
C TYR A 121 11.72 8.08 3.84
N LEU A 122 10.56 7.77 4.42
CA LEU A 122 9.51 8.75 4.74
C LEU A 122 9.04 8.56 6.19
N GLN A 123 9.16 9.60 6.99
CA GLN A 123 8.58 9.69 8.32
C GLN A 123 7.21 10.36 8.27
N SER A 124 6.17 9.59 7.92
CA SER A 124 4.80 10.11 7.75
C SER A 124 3.97 10.18 9.04
N HIS A 125 4.56 9.95 10.23
CA HIS A 125 3.82 9.93 11.50
C HIS A 125 4.58 10.61 12.62
N TYR A 126 3.82 11.08 13.60
CA TYR A 126 4.34 11.50 14.89
C TYR A 126 4.66 10.28 15.76
N ALA A 127 5.83 10.26 16.39
CA ALA A 127 6.19 9.21 17.34
C ALA A 127 5.82 9.66 18.76
N ASN A 128 4.69 9.16 19.26
CA ASN A 128 4.20 9.47 20.61
C ASN A 128 5.23 9.19 21.72
N GLN A 129 6.05 8.16 21.53
CA GLN A 129 7.08 7.76 22.48
C GLN A 129 8.29 7.18 21.75
N GLY A 130 9.48 7.50 22.26
CA GLY A 130 10.75 6.99 21.75
C GLY A 130 11.11 7.56 20.39
N THR A 131 12.02 6.86 19.69
CA THR A 131 12.50 7.28 18.38
C THR A 131 11.58 6.77 17.27
N ALA A 132 11.12 7.70 16.43
CA ALA A 132 10.36 7.41 15.23
C ALA A 132 11.15 6.47 14.31
N ARG A 133 10.43 5.52 13.73
CA ARG A 133 10.98 4.66 12.68
C ARG A 133 10.37 5.09 11.34
N PRO A 134 11.13 5.77 10.46
CA PRO A 134 10.64 6.13 9.13
C PRO A 134 10.33 4.83 8.37
N SER A 135 9.42 4.88 7.41
CA SER A 135 9.16 3.75 6.52
C SER A 135 10.06 3.87 5.28
N HIS A 136 10.68 2.76 4.89
CA HIS A 136 11.50 2.65 3.69
C HIS A 136 10.62 2.21 2.51
N TYR A 137 10.66 2.97 1.42
CA TYR A 137 9.93 2.72 0.20
C TYR A 137 10.91 2.39 -0.89
N THR A 138 10.70 1.31 -1.62
CA THR A 138 11.51 0.92 -2.78
C THR A 138 10.60 0.67 -3.96
N ILE A 139 10.76 1.45 -5.03
CA ILE A 139 10.00 1.27 -6.27
C ILE A 139 10.71 0.19 -7.09
N LEU A 140 10.09 -0.98 -7.21
CA LEU A 140 10.65 -2.10 -7.96
C LEU A 140 10.26 -2.06 -9.44
N TYR A 141 9.12 -1.45 -9.76
CA TYR A 141 8.59 -1.37 -11.11
C TYR A 141 7.71 -0.13 -11.27
N ASP A 142 7.87 0.59 -12.37
CA ASP A 142 7.07 1.79 -12.69
C ASP A 142 6.85 1.96 -14.20
N ASP A 143 5.64 1.66 -14.66
CA ASP A 143 5.16 1.96 -16.03
C ASP A 143 4.59 3.37 -16.19
N ILE A 144 4.19 3.99 -15.09
CA ILE A 144 3.58 5.33 -15.08
C ILE A 144 4.65 6.39 -15.33
N LYS A 145 5.89 6.10 -14.90
CA LYS A 145 7.07 6.99 -14.95
C LYS A 145 6.85 8.24 -14.10
N LEU A 146 6.44 8.04 -12.84
CA LEU A 146 6.31 9.14 -11.91
C LEU A 146 7.70 9.66 -11.51
N THR A 147 7.79 10.96 -11.26
CA THR A 147 8.97 11.48 -10.57
C THR A 147 8.98 10.96 -9.13
N ILE A 148 10.18 10.84 -8.56
CA ILE A 148 10.35 10.41 -7.17
C ILE A 148 9.55 11.35 -6.23
N ASP A 149 9.61 12.67 -6.46
CA ASP A 149 8.86 13.67 -5.67
C ASP A 149 7.34 13.47 -5.73
N GLN A 150 6.80 13.12 -6.90
CA GLN A 150 5.37 12.82 -7.07
C GLN A 150 4.96 11.59 -6.26
N PHE A 151 5.77 10.53 -6.32
CA PHE A 151 5.50 9.31 -5.59
C PHE A 151 5.68 9.46 -4.07
N GLN A 152 6.66 10.26 -3.63
CA GLN A 152 6.85 10.64 -2.23
C GLN A 152 5.63 11.41 -1.70
N SER A 153 5.19 12.43 -2.44
CA SER A 153 4.02 13.26 -2.10
C SER A 153 2.74 12.43 -2.04
N LEU A 154 2.51 11.56 -3.02
CA LEU A 154 1.38 10.63 -3.03
C LEU A 154 1.42 9.70 -1.82
N SER A 155 2.57 9.08 -1.55
CA SER A 155 2.72 8.13 -0.45
C SER A 155 2.50 8.80 0.90
N ASN A 156 2.97 10.03 1.07
CA ASN A 156 2.72 10.83 2.26
C ASN A 156 1.24 11.19 2.39
N ALA A 157 0.59 11.69 1.33
CA ALA A 157 -0.84 12.02 1.34
C ALA A 157 -1.72 10.82 1.72
N LEU A 158 -1.41 9.63 1.20
CA LEU A 158 -2.11 8.39 1.55
C LEU A 158 -1.97 8.02 3.04
N CYS A 159 -0.99 8.54 3.77
CA CYS A 159 -0.83 8.30 5.21
C CYS A 159 -1.79 9.12 6.08
N TYR A 160 -2.44 10.16 5.52
CA TYR A 160 -3.45 10.97 6.23
C TYR A 160 -4.87 10.44 6.04
N ASN A 161 -5.09 9.50 5.12
CA ASN A 161 -6.42 8.99 4.76
C ASN A 161 -6.90 7.82 5.63
N PHE A 162 -6.25 7.53 6.76
CA PHE A 162 -6.60 6.39 7.60
C PHE A 162 -7.76 6.75 8.53
N GLN A 163 -8.97 6.38 8.12
CA GLN A 163 -10.24 6.78 8.76
C GLN A 163 -10.33 6.61 10.30
N PRO A 164 -9.76 5.57 10.93
CA PRO A 164 -9.92 5.38 12.39
C PRO A 164 -9.21 6.42 13.27
N THR A 165 -8.33 7.26 12.71
CA THR A 165 -7.61 8.29 13.48
C THR A 165 -7.49 9.57 12.68
N SER A 166 -7.53 10.71 13.38
CA SER A 166 -7.29 12.03 12.82
C SER A 166 -5.81 12.36 12.63
N SER A 167 -4.92 11.47 13.09
CA SER A 167 -3.46 11.62 12.97
C SER A 167 -2.92 10.83 11.80
N SER A 168 -1.83 11.30 11.22
CA SER A 168 -1.15 10.59 10.15
C SER A 168 -0.52 9.29 10.64
N ILE A 169 -0.59 8.25 9.81
CA ILE A 169 -0.03 6.93 10.11
C ILE A 169 1.31 6.70 9.42
N SER A 170 2.08 5.75 9.92
CA SER A 170 3.47 5.54 9.49
C SER A 170 3.66 4.85 8.14
N ILE A 171 2.59 4.34 7.56
CA ILE A 171 2.59 3.61 6.28
C ILE A 171 1.34 4.01 5.50
N PRO A 172 1.28 3.84 4.17
CA PRO A 172 0.12 4.27 3.39
C PRO A 172 -1.14 3.53 3.84
N THR A 173 -2.27 4.22 3.83
CA THR A 173 -3.57 3.68 4.27
C THR A 173 -3.93 2.34 3.62
N PRO A 174 -3.79 2.13 2.29
CA PRO A 174 -4.07 0.83 1.67
C PRO A 174 -3.26 -0.32 2.30
N LEU A 175 -2.00 -0.06 2.61
CA LEU A 175 -1.10 -1.03 3.24
C LEU A 175 -1.51 -1.32 4.69
N LYS A 176 -1.96 -0.30 5.43
CA LYS A 176 -2.45 -0.44 6.79
C LYS A 176 -3.73 -1.28 6.83
N TYR A 177 -4.66 -1.06 5.89
CA TYR A 177 -5.86 -1.88 5.75
C TYR A 177 -5.52 -3.32 5.42
N ALA A 178 -4.64 -3.58 4.45
CA ALA A 178 -4.20 -4.95 4.15
C ALA A 178 -3.65 -5.67 5.40
N ARG A 179 -2.86 -4.98 6.24
CA ARG A 179 -2.39 -5.54 7.53
C ARG A 179 -3.53 -5.87 8.49
N LEU A 180 -4.52 -4.98 8.65
CA LEU A 180 -5.68 -5.21 9.52
C LEU A 180 -6.52 -6.40 9.01
N THR A 181 -6.73 -6.50 7.69
CA THR A 181 -7.40 -7.63 7.07
C THR A 181 -6.66 -8.94 7.34
N CYS A 182 -5.34 -8.99 7.20
CA CYS A 182 -4.55 -10.17 7.54
C CYS A 182 -4.62 -10.53 9.02
N THR A 183 -4.55 -9.55 9.93
CA THR A 183 -4.69 -9.78 11.37
C THR A 183 -6.08 -10.33 11.71
N ARG A 184 -7.14 -9.79 11.08
CA ARG A 184 -8.50 -10.30 11.26
C ARG A 184 -8.65 -11.72 10.71
N ALA A 185 -8.11 -11.99 9.53
CA ALA A 185 -8.11 -13.33 8.95
C ALA A 185 -7.39 -14.34 9.86
N GLN A 186 -6.28 -13.95 10.49
CA GLN A 186 -5.56 -14.79 11.45
C GLN A 186 -6.43 -15.18 12.65
N MET A 187 -7.30 -14.28 13.13
CA MET A 187 -8.25 -14.58 14.22
C MET A 187 -9.32 -15.60 13.81
N TYR A 188 -9.61 -15.71 12.52
CA TYR A 188 -10.59 -16.66 11.98
C TYR A 188 -9.98 -18.00 11.59
N LEU A 189 -8.65 -18.13 11.59
CA LEU A 189 -8.01 -19.40 11.27
C LEU A 189 -8.40 -20.44 12.31
N THR A 190 -9.04 -21.52 11.84
CA THR A 190 -9.33 -22.68 12.64
C THR A 190 -8.38 -23.80 12.26
N THR A 191 -7.87 -24.52 13.26
CA THR A 191 -7.03 -25.69 13.06
C THR A 191 -7.79 -26.90 13.56
N SER A 192 -8.11 -27.83 12.66
CA SER A 192 -8.74 -29.10 12.98
C SER A 192 -7.99 -30.21 12.23
N GLU A 193 -7.63 -31.27 12.96
CA GLU A 193 -6.94 -32.45 12.41
C GLU A 193 -5.65 -32.12 11.63
N GLY A 194 -4.86 -31.16 12.12
CA GLY A 194 -3.61 -30.74 11.47
C GLY A 194 -3.79 -29.89 10.20
N THR A 195 -5.03 -29.62 9.78
CA THR A 195 -5.32 -28.70 8.66
C THR A 195 -5.77 -27.34 9.18
N THR A 196 -5.05 -26.28 8.78
CA THR A 196 -5.46 -24.90 9.03
C THR A 196 -6.34 -24.41 7.90
N ARG A 197 -7.55 -23.96 8.20
CA ARG A 197 -8.51 -23.45 7.22
C ARG A 197 -8.93 -22.03 7.57
N LEU A 198 -9.05 -21.19 6.55
CA LEU A 198 -9.67 -19.87 6.67
C LEU A 198 -11.14 -19.99 6.24
N PRO A 199 -12.10 -19.91 7.18
CA PRO A 199 -13.51 -19.94 6.82
C PRO A 199 -13.87 -18.71 5.98
N LYS A 200 -14.83 -18.88 5.06
CA LYS A 200 -15.38 -17.75 4.31
C LYS A 200 -16.12 -16.83 5.28
N VAL A 201 -15.93 -15.53 5.08
CA VAL A 201 -16.64 -14.51 5.85
C VAL A 201 -18.14 -14.60 5.55
N HIS A 202 -18.96 -14.47 6.59
CA HIS A 202 -20.42 -14.49 6.46
C HIS A 202 -20.92 -13.44 5.46
N GLU A 203 -21.95 -13.76 4.68
CA GLU A 203 -22.41 -12.91 3.57
C GLU A 203 -22.83 -11.52 3.98
N ASN A 204 -23.44 -11.36 5.16
CA ASN A 204 -23.79 -10.06 5.73
C ASN A 204 -22.60 -9.10 5.82
N LEU A 205 -21.38 -9.60 6.05
CA LEU A 205 -20.18 -8.75 6.12
C LEU A 205 -19.70 -8.31 4.73
N LYS A 206 -20.14 -8.95 3.64
CA LYS A 206 -19.89 -8.44 2.27
C LYS A 206 -20.56 -7.08 2.05
N ASN A 207 -21.64 -6.78 2.78
CA ASN A 207 -22.29 -5.46 2.77
C ASN A 207 -21.50 -4.40 3.57
N TYR A 208 -20.55 -4.83 4.40
CA TYR A 208 -19.68 -3.98 5.22
C TYR A 208 -18.21 -4.23 4.82
N PRO A 209 -17.77 -3.71 3.67
CA PRO A 209 -16.48 -4.09 3.06
C PRO A 209 -15.27 -3.78 3.95
N MET A 210 -15.39 -2.88 4.93
CA MET A 210 -14.34 -2.56 5.89
C MET A 210 -14.55 -3.22 7.27
N TYR A 211 -15.15 -4.42 7.33
CA TYR A 211 -15.38 -5.18 8.57
C TYR A 211 -14.11 -5.49 9.38
N PHE A 212 -12.93 -5.39 8.75
CA PHE A 212 -11.62 -5.65 9.35
C PHE A 212 -11.03 -4.44 10.10
N ILE A 213 -11.59 -3.25 9.90
CA ILE A 213 -11.32 -2.08 10.74
C ILE A 213 -11.91 -2.34 12.13
#